data_AF-A0A832UC49-F1
#
_entry.id   AF-A0A832UC49-F1
#
_cell.length_a   1.000
_cell.length_b   1.000
_cell.length_c   1.000
_cell.angle_alpha   90.00
_cell.angle_beta   90.00
_cell.angle_gamma   90.00
#
_symmetry.space_group_name_H-M   'P 1'
#
loop_
_entity.id
_entity.type
_entity.pdbx_description
1 polymer ?
#
loop_
_entity_poly.entity_id
_entity_poly.type
_entity_poly.pdbx_seq_one_letter_code
_entity_poly.pdbx_strand_id
1 'polypeptide(L)'
;MQMVRRILPHLSAISVTCILILALFSSGCTDAGKTEEETVIGTIVHVESDNGTYLIQAENGTRYAPVNLNENYQVDGMVVGFRGIILENDSVPESSGIPIEIHYIDTYVPPGANATLTLEKQLP
;
A
#
# COMPACT_ATOMS: atom_id res chain seq x y z
N MET A 1 -37.52 37.33 46.49
CA MET A 1 -36.62 36.16 46.38
C MET A 1 -36.41 35.84 44.91
N GLN A 2 -35.20 36.14 44.42
CA GLN A 2 -34.72 35.90 43.06
C GLN A 2 -34.43 34.41 42.87
N MET A 3 -35.21 33.67 42.08
CA MET A 3 -34.74 32.33 41.68
C MET A 3 -35.25 31.79 40.33
N VAL A 4 -36.01 32.57 39.54
CA VAL A 4 -36.57 32.10 38.24
C VAL A 4 -35.94 32.81 37.02
N ARG A 5 -34.92 33.66 37.20
CA ARG A 5 -34.32 34.44 36.10
C ARG A 5 -32.91 34.03 35.66
N ARG A 6 -32.35 32.94 36.19
CA ARG A 6 -30.98 32.49 35.83
C ARG A 6 -30.92 31.24 34.94
N ILE A 7 -32.03 30.53 34.74
CA ILE A 7 -32.05 29.25 34.01
C ILE A 7 -32.34 29.45 32.50
N LEU A 8 -32.93 30.59 32.12
CA LEU A 8 -33.34 30.84 30.73
C LEU A 8 -32.20 31.18 29.74
N PRO A 9 -31.09 31.88 30.09
CA PRO A 9 -30.03 32.18 29.12
C PRO A 9 -29.07 31.00 28.89
N HIS A 10 -28.96 30.09 29.86
CA HIS A 10 -28.06 28.92 29.79
C HIS A 10 -28.56 27.87 28.79
N LEU A 11 -29.88 27.64 28.73
CA LEU A 11 -30.48 26.69 27.77
C LEU A 11 -30.37 27.19 26.32
N SER A 12 -30.51 28.51 26.12
CA SER A 12 -30.37 29.17 24.81
C SER A 12 -28.91 29.18 24.33
N ALA A 13 -27.96 29.50 25.22
CA ALA A 13 -26.53 29.46 24.90
C ALA A 13 -26.06 28.03 24.54
N ILE A 14 -26.49 27.00 25.29
CA ILE A 14 -26.19 25.60 24.96
C ILE A 14 -26.76 25.22 23.60
N SER A 15 -28.01 25.62 23.31
CA SER A 15 -28.62 25.33 22.01
C SER A 15 -27.84 25.97 20.86
N VAL A 16 -27.41 27.23 20.99
CA VAL A 16 -26.61 27.93 19.96
C VAL A 16 -25.24 27.29 19.80
N THR A 17 -24.58 26.94 20.91
CA THR A 17 -23.28 26.26 20.89
C THR A 17 -23.36 24.87 20.28
N CYS A 18 -24.39 24.08 20.59
CA CYS A 18 -24.60 22.75 19.98
C CYS A 18 -24.84 22.86 18.47
N ILE A 19 -25.61 23.84 18.01
CA ILE A 19 -25.85 24.08 16.58
C ILE A 19 -24.55 24.50 15.88
N LEU A 20 -23.74 25.36 16.51
CA LEU A 20 -22.45 25.80 15.96
C LEU A 20 -21.46 24.62 15.86
N ILE A 21 -21.42 23.77 16.88
CA ILE A 21 -20.55 22.58 16.91
C ILE A 21 -20.96 21.57 15.83
N LEU A 22 -22.26 21.31 15.66
CA LEU A 22 -22.77 20.40 14.62
C LEU A 22 -22.44 20.90 13.20
N ALA A 23 -22.42 22.21 12.97
CA ALA A 23 -22.03 22.80 11.69
C ALA A 23 -20.52 22.75 11.41
N LEU A 24 -19.68 22.59 12.45
CA LEU A 24 -18.23 22.46 12.30
C LEU A 24 -17.78 21.03 11.98
N PHE A 25 -18.63 20.02 12.24
CA PHE A 25 -18.32 18.61 11.96
C PHE A 25 -18.67 18.15 10.54
N SER A 26 -19.30 18.99 9.70
CA SER A 26 -19.68 18.61 8.33
C SER A 26 -18.55 18.69 7.30
N SER A 27 -17.30 18.96 7.71
CA SER A 27 -16.13 18.75 6.84
C SER A 27 -15.66 17.29 6.89
N GLY A 28 -16.60 16.36 6.73
CA GLY A 28 -16.26 14.99 6.37
C GLY A 28 -15.86 15.00 4.90
N CYS A 29 -14.57 15.16 4.63
CA CYS A 29 -14.03 14.86 3.31
C CYS A 29 -14.26 13.36 3.09
N THR A 30 -15.34 12.98 2.39
CA THR A 30 -15.39 11.67 1.77
C THR A 30 -14.39 11.74 0.63
N ASP A 31 -13.13 11.43 0.94
CA ASP A 31 -12.21 10.95 -0.07
C ASP A 31 -12.87 9.69 -0.62
N ALA A 32 -13.53 9.85 -1.77
CA ALA A 32 -14.18 8.78 -2.47
C ALA A 32 -13.06 7.81 -2.82
N GLY A 33 -12.90 6.77 -1.99
CA GLY A 33 -11.88 5.75 -2.08
C GLY A 33 -11.81 5.19 -3.48
N LYS A 34 -11.02 5.85 -4.31
CA LYS A 34 -10.41 5.25 -5.45
C LYS A 34 -9.28 4.49 -4.82
N THR A 35 -9.49 3.20 -4.63
CA THR A 35 -8.40 2.26 -4.36
C THR A 35 -7.50 2.33 -5.59
N GLU A 36 -6.68 3.37 -5.67
CA GLU A 36 -5.51 3.42 -6.52
C GLU A 36 -4.63 2.35 -5.90
N GLU A 37 -4.85 1.11 -6.36
CA GLU A 37 -4.10 -0.05 -5.95
C GLU A 37 -2.63 0.32 -6.22
N GLU A 38 -1.93 0.70 -5.16
CA GLU A 38 -0.61 1.29 -5.23
C GLU A 38 0.32 0.27 -5.89
N THR A 39 1.00 0.67 -6.96
CA THR A 39 1.95 -0.24 -7.61
C THR A 39 3.18 -0.36 -6.72
N VAL A 40 3.41 -1.57 -6.23
CA VAL A 40 4.57 -1.87 -5.39
C VAL A 40 5.73 -2.23 -6.30
N ILE A 41 6.89 -1.63 -6.04
CA ILE A 41 8.15 -2.01 -6.70
C ILE A 41 8.85 -3.09 -5.87
N GLY A 42 9.32 -4.13 -6.54
CA GLY A 42 10.11 -5.18 -5.91
C GLY A 42 11.00 -5.92 -6.89
N THR A 43 11.88 -6.74 -6.33
CA THR A 43 12.83 -7.57 -7.06
C THR A 43 12.41 -9.03 -6.95
N ILE A 44 12.40 -9.73 -8.08
CA ILE A 44 12.21 -11.17 -8.13
C ILE A 44 13.42 -11.87 -7.51
N VAL A 45 13.19 -12.75 -6.55
CA VAL A 45 14.23 -13.52 -5.86
C VAL A 45 13.91 -15.00 -5.98
N HIS A 46 14.84 -15.76 -6.52
CA HIS A 46 14.75 -17.22 -6.54
C HIS A 46 15.10 -17.78 -5.16
N VAL A 47 14.23 -18.64 -4.63
CA VAL A 47 14.47 -19.34 -3.37
C VAL A 47 14.98 -20.75 -3.69
N GLU A 48 16.15 -21.08 -3.16
CA GLU A 48 16.69 -22.44 -3.17
C GLU A 48 15.86 -23.35 -2.25
N SER A 49 14.67 -23.71 -2.72
CA SER A 49 13.84 -24.78 -2.20
C SER A 49 13.84 -25.91 -3.23
N ASP A 50 13.58 -27.14 -2.79
CA ASP A 50 13.44 -28.32 -3.68
C ASP A 50 12.41 -28.11 -4.82
N ASN A 51 11.63 -27.04 -4.75
CA ASN A 51 10.49 -26.74 -5.61
C ASN A 51 10.74 -25.58 -6.59
N GLY A 52 11.87 -24.85 -6.47
CA GLY A 52 12.23 -23.73 -7.37
C GLY A 52 11.25 -22.54 -7.36
N THR A 53 10.85 -22.08 -6.18
CA THR A 53 9.85 -21.01 -6.03
C THR A 53 10.49 -19.62 -6.11
N TYR A 54 9.78 -18.66 -6.72
CA TYR A 54 10.16 -17.25 -6.77
C TYR A 54 9.34 -16.41 -5.80
N LEU A 55 9.99 -15.44 -5.16
CA LEU A 55 9.38 -14.42 -4.31
C LEU A 55 9.59 -13.04 -4.92
N ILE A 56 8.78 -12.07 -4.49
CA ILE A 56 9.02 -10.65 -4.79
C ILE A 56 9.42 -9.95 -3.51
N GLN A 57 10.66 -9.48 -3.44
CA GLN A 57 11.14 -8.66 -2.32
C GLN A 57 10.94 -7.18 -2.64
N ALA A 58 10.01 -6.54 -1.95
CA ALA A 58 9.77 -5.11 -2.06
C ALA A 58 10.92 -4.30 -1.42
N GLU A 59 11.03 -3.03 -1.82
CA GLU A 59 12.09 -2.13 -1.33
C GLU A 59 12.07 -1.92 0.19
N ASN A 60 10.89 -2.01 0.81
CA ASN A 60 10.70 -1.93 2.25
C ASN A 60 11.12 -3.21 3.01
N GLY A 61 11.62 -4.23 2.30
CA GLY A 61 12.03 -5.53 2.83
C GLY A 61 10.91 -6.56 2.95
N THR A 62 9.65 -6.19 2.69
CA THR A 62 8.52 -7.13 2.66
C THR A 62 8.72 -8.15 1.55
N ARG A 63 8.50 -9.43 1.88
CA ARG A 63 8.56 -10.53 0.93
C ARG A 63 7.15 -10.98 0.59
N TYR A 64 6.81 -10.91 -0.68
CA TYR A 64 5.56 -11.43 -1.22
C TYR A 64 5.81 -12.77 -1.90
N ALA A 65 4.89 -13.70 -1.70
CA ALA A 65 4.87 -15.02 -2.31
C ALA A 65 3.73 -15.09 -3.33
N PRO A 66 4.00 -14.81 -4.62
CA PRO A 66 2.97 -14.86 -5.63
C PRO A 66 2.43 -16.28 -5.82
N VAL A 67 1.11 -16.45 -5.85
CA VAL A 67 0.49 -17.75 -6.14
C VAL A 67 0.35 -18.03 -7.64
N ASN A 68 0.46 -17.00 -8.47
CA ASN A 68 0.20 -17.03 -9.91
C ASN A 68 1.26 -16.27 -10.75
N LEU A 69 2.53 -16.30 -10.34
CA LEU A 69 3.61 -15.63 -11.09
C LEU A 69 3.83 -16.27 -12.46
N ASN A 70 3.66 -15.47 -13.50
CA ASN A 70 3.93 -15.88 -14.89
C ASN A 70 5.43 -16.16 -15.09
N GLU A 71 5.74 -17.23 -15.83
CA GLU A 71 7.10 -17.69 -16.17
C GLU A 71 8.00 -16.60 -16.77
N ASN A 72 7.44 -15.62 -17.49
CA ASN A 72 8.20 -14.51 -18.07
C ASN A 72 8.87 -13.61 -17.00
N TYR A 73 8.35 -13.63 -15.77
CA TYR A 73 8.87 -12.87 -14.63
C TYR A 73 9.64 -13.76 -13.65
N GLN A 74 9.84 -15.05 -13.94
CA GLN A 74 10.63 -15.98 -13.11
C GLN A 74 12.13 -15.84 -13.40
N VAL A 75 12.65 -14.63 -13.27
CA VAL A 75 14.06 -14.30 -13.52
C VAL A 75 14.63 -13.67 -12.26
N ASP A 76 15.60 -14.34 -11.66
CA ASP A 76 16.27 -13.83 -10.45
C ASP A 76 16.89 -12.45 -10.71
N GLY A 77 16.66 -11.51 -9.80
CA GLY A 77 17.14 -10.13 -9.89
C GLY A 77 16.31 -9.21 -10.78
N MET A 78 15.24 -9.69 -11.43
CA MET A 78 14.36 -8.83 -12.23
C MET A 78 13.60 -7.84 -11.35
N VAL A 79 13.62 -6.56 -11.70
CA VAL A 79 12.84 -5.53 -11.00
C VAL A 79 11.48 -5.39 -11.67
N VAL A 80 10.41 -5.46 -10.88
CA VAL A 80 9.02 -5.45 -11.33
C VAL A 80 8.20 -4.45 -10.53
N GLY A 81 7.22 -3.85 -11.20
CA GLY A 81 6.10 -3.16 -10.55
C GLY A 81 4.88 -4.07 -10.58
N PHE A 82 4.26 -4.32 -9.44
CA PHE A 82 3.12 -5.25 -9.35
C PHE A 82 1.99 -4.71 -8.47
N ARG A 83 0.80 -5.27 -8.70
CA ARG A 83 -0.43 -5.05 -7.91
C ARG A 83 -1.19 -6.35 -7.78
N GLY A 84 -1.88 -6.52 -6.66
CA GLY A 84 -2.58 -7.75 -6.36
C GLY A 84 -3.26 -7.74 -5.01
N ILE A 85 -3.97 -8.83 -4.72
CA ILE A 85 -4.70 -9.04 -3.48
C ILE A 85 -3.89 -9.95 -2.56
N ILE A 86 -3.61 -9.48 -1.35
CA ILE A 86 -3.01 -10.30 -0.30
C ILE A 86 -4.05 -11.35 0.11
N LEU A 87 -3.64 -12.62 0.09
CA LEU A 87 -4.49 -13.72 0.50
C LEU A 87 -4.34 -13.89 2.01
N GLU A 88 -5.44 -13.72 2.75
CA GLU A 88 -5.46 -14.13 4.15
C GLU A 88 -5.38 -15.66 4.18
N ASN A 89 -4.24 -16.19 4.61
CA ASN A 89 -4.08 -17.63 4.73
C ASN A 89 -3.45 -17.96 6.08
N ASP A 90 -4.30 -18.39 7.01
CA ASP A 90 -3.94 -18.80 8.37
C ASP A 90 -3.04 -20.05 8.40
N SER A 91 -2.79 -20.67 7.25
CA SER A 91 -2.04 -21.93 7.11
C SER A 91 -0.70 -21.80 6.36
N VAL A 92 -0.33 -20.61 5.84
CA VAL A 92 0.99 -20.42 5.21
C VAL A 92 1.99 -20.03 6.31
N PRO A 93 3.12 -20.74 6.46
CA PRO A 93 4.16 -20.33 7.38
C PRO A 93 4.63 -18.92 7.06
N GLU A 94 4.56 -17.99 8.02
CA GLU A 94 4.99 -16.59 7.86
C GLU A 94 6.43 -16.45 7.31
N SER A 95 7.26 -17.48 7.51
CA SER A 95 8.61 -17.59 6.99
C SER A 95 8.72 -17.66 5.46
N SER A 96 7.62 -17.96 4.76
CA SER A 96 7.59 -18.12 3.28
C SER A 96 7.27 -16.82 2.53
N GLY A 97 6.91 -15.75 3.24
CA GLY A 97 6.43 -14.49 2.66
C GLY A 97 4.90 -14.38 2.66
N ILE A 98 4.42 -13.18 2.34
CA ILE A 98 2.99 -12.83 2.32
C ILE A 98 2.39 -13.35 1.00
N PRO A 99 1.44 -14.31 1.04
CA PRO A 99 0.84 -14.83 -0.18
C PRO A 99 0.03 -13.73 -0.88
N ILE A 100 0.25 -13.58 -2.19
CA ILE A 100 -0.42 -12.57 -3.00
C ILE A 100 -0.88 -13.16 -4.33
N GLU A 101 -2.09 -12.81 -4.75
CA GLU A 101 -2.57 -13.04 -6.11
C GLU A 101 -2.30 -11.80 -6.96
N ILE A 102 -1.43 -11.94 -7.95
CA ILE A 102 -1.00 -10.86 -8.83
C ILE A 102 -2.08 -10.60 -9.88
N HIS A 103 -2.55 -9.36 -9.96
CA HIS A 103 -3.49 -8.89 -10.98
C HIS A 103 -2.81 -8.08 -12.08
N TYR A 104 -1.71 -7.42 -11.74
CA TYR A 104 -0.89 -6.66 -12.67
C TYR A 104 0.57 -6.83 -12.30
N ILE A 105 1.40 -7.07 -13.31
CA ILE A 105 2.85 -7.09 -13.16
C ILE A 105 3.48 -6.63 -14.47
N ASP A 106 4.49 -5.78 -14.35
CA ASP A 106 5.32 -5.39 -15.48
C ASP A 106 6.76 -5.17 -15.03
N THR A 107 7.70 -5.26 -15.96
CA THR A 107 9.09 -4.90 -15.73
C THR A 107 9.19 -3.42 -15.35
N TYR A 108 9.93 -3.14 -14.28
CA TYR A 108 10.19 -1.79 -13.84
C TYR A 108 11.66 -1.46 -14.04
N VAL A 109 11.94 -0.40 -14.80
CA VAL A 109 13.30 0.08 -15.01
C VAL A 109 13.51 1.30 -14.12
N PRO A 110 14.35 1.21 -13.06
CA PRO A 110 14.59 2.33 -12.19
C PRO A 110 15.17 3.52 -12.96
N PRO A 111 14.70 4.76 -12.70
CA PRO A 111 15.28 5.96 -13.28
C PRO A 111 16.75 6.09 -12.85
N GLY A 112 17.69 5.66 -13.70
CA GLY A 112 19.13 5.64 -13.39
C GLY A 112 19.85 4.37 -13.82
N ALA A 113 19.16 3.24 -13.97
CA ALA A 113 19.77 1.99 -14.46
C ALA A 113 20.40 2.16 -15.87
N ASN A 114 19.77 3.00 -16.70
CA ASN A 114 20.20 3.28 -18.06
C ASN A 114 21.37 4.29 -18.12
N ALA A 115 21.58 5.08 -17.05
CA ALA A 115 22.66 6.06 -16.99
C ALA A 115 24.02 5.38 -16.74
N THR A 116 24.04 4.31 -15.93
CA THR A 116 25.26 3.54 -15.64
C THR A 116 25.79 2.78 -16.85
N LEU A 117 24.91 2.26 -17.71
CA LEU A 117 25.29 1.58 -18.96
C LEU A 117 25.93 2.52 -20.01
N THR A 118 25.75 3.84 -19.87
CA THR A 118 26.36 4.83 -20.76
C THR A 118 27.80 5.15 -20.35
N LEU A 119 28.15 4.99 -19.07
CA LEU A 119 29.50 5.26 -18.57
C LEU A 119 30.52 4.15 -18.87
N GLU A 120 30.10 2.89 -18.90
CA GLU A 120 31.01 1.74 -19.14
C GLU A 120 31.40 1.59 -20.62
N LYS A 121 30.58 2.09 -21.57
CA LYS A 121 30.87 2.02 -23.02
C LYS A 121 31.80 3.14 -23.53
N GLN A 122 32.22 4.04 -22.64
CA GLN A 122 33.03 5.22 -22.99
C GLN A 122 34.46 5.21 -22.44
N LEU A 123 34.93 4.11 -21.84
CA LEU A 123 36.34 4.01 -21.48
C LEU A 123 37.15 3.42 -22.65
N PRO A 124 38.19 4.13 -23.15
CA PRO A 124 39.02 3.71 -24.28
C PRO A 124 39.90 2.48 -23.98
#